data_AF-A0A975VMM2-F1
#
_entry.id   AF-A0A975VMM2-F1
#
_cell.length_a   1.000
_cell.length_b   1.000
_cell.length_c   1.000
_cell.angle_alpha   90.00
_cell.angle_beta   90.00
_cell.angle_gamma   90.00
#
_symmetry.space_group_name_H-M   'P 1'
#
loop_
_entity.id
_entity.type
_entity.pdbx_description
1 polymer ?
#
loop_
_entity_poly.entity_id
_entity_poly.type
_entity_poly.pdbx_seq_one_letter_code
_entity_poly.pdbx_strand_id
1 'polypeptide(L)' 'MRPILLGAAKPIHILTPGATVRRIVNMSALTAVEAKAWPSPSLVEREQRRG' A
#
# COMPACT_ATOMS: atom_id res chain seq x y z
N MET A 1 2.01 5.02 -14.64
CA MET A 1 3.21 4.65 -13.87
C MET A 1 2.81 4.36 -12.44
N ARG A 2 3.17 3.18 -11.89
CA ARG A 2 2.90 2.78 -10.51
C ARG A 2 4.22 2.44 -9.81
N PRO A 3 4.88 3.43 -9.21
CA PRO A 3 5.99 3.17 -8.31
C PRO A 3 5.44 2.50 -7.06
N ILE A 4 5.96 1.33 -6.72
CA ILE A 4 5.66 0.63 -5.47
C ILE A 4 6.96 0.63 -4.66
N LEU A 5 6.88 1.08 -3.42
CA LEU A 5 8.01 1.04 -2.50
C LEU A 5 8.04 -0.34 -1.83
N LEU A 6 9.10 -1.10 -2.10
CA LEU A 6 9.39 -2.33 -1.38
C LEU A 6 10.01 -1.99 -0.02
N GLY A 7 9.60 -2.70 1.04
CA GLY A 7 10.07 -2.47 2.40
C GLY A 7 9.39 -1.33 3.16
N ALA A 8 8.42 -0.64 2.56
CA ALA A 8 7.57 0.30 3.29
C ALA A 8 6.71 -0.46 4.31
N ALA A 9 6.53 0.11 5.51
CA ALA A 9 5.70 -0.50 6.56
C ALA A 9 4.20 -0.55 6.21
N LYS A 10 3.77 0.25 5.23
CA LYS A 10 2.38 0.40 4.75
C LYS A 10 2.36 0.71 3.24
N PRO A 11 1.23 0.47 2.54
CA PRO A 11 1.09 0.80 1.12
C PRO A 11 1.25 2.30 0.83
N ILE A 12 2.07 2.61 -0.18
CA ILE A 12 2.35 3.96 -0.64
C ILE A 12 2.35 4.00 -2.17
N HIS A 13 1.77 5.07 -2.74
CA HIS A 13 1.78 5.36 -4.16
C HIS A 13 2.28 6.78 -4.43
N ILE A 14 3.23 6.92 -5.35
CA ILE A 14 3.80 8.22 -5.73
C ILE A 14 3.11 8.72 -7.00
N LEU A 15 2.66 9.97 -6.97
CA LEU A 15 2.08 10.67 -8.11
C LEU A 15 3.11 11.61 -8.75
N THR A 16 2.97 11.83 -10.05
CA THR A 16 3.75 12.85 -10.76
C THR A 16 3.15 14.23 -10.55
N PRO A 17 3.95 15.31 -10.52
CA PRO A 17 3.46 16.67 -10.64
C PRO A 17 2.57 16.80 -11.90
N GLY A 18 1.38 17.39 -11.75
CA GLY A 18 0.38 17.49 -12.83
C GLY A 18 -0.64 16.34 -12.90
N ALA A 19 -0.67 15.43 -11.92
CA ALA A 19 -1.73 14.44 -11.82
C ALA A 19 -3.12 15.10 -11.75
N THR A 20 -4.07 14.62 -12.56
CA THR A 20 -5.44 15.11 -12.55
C THR A 20 -6.19 14.70 -11.28
N VAL A 21 -7.26 15.42 -10.92
CA VAL A 21 -8.09 15.12 -9.74
C VAL A 21 -8.60 13.66 -9.76
N ARG A 22 -9.09 13.18 -10.91
CA ARG A 22 -9.53 11.79 -11.07
C ARG A 22 -8.40 10.80 -10.75
N ARG A 23 -7.17 11.09 -11.17
CA ARG A 23 -6.00 10.25 -10.88
C ARG A 23 -5.71 10.21 -9.38
N ILE A 24 -5.78 11.36 -8.70
CA ILE A 24 -5.58 11.47 -7.25
C ILE A 24 -6.61 10.58 -6.53
N VAL A 25 -7.90 10.79 -6.81
CA VAL A 25 -9.00 10.04 -6.18
C VAL A 25 -8.87 8.54 -6.42
N ASN A 26 -8.61 8.13 -7.66
CA ASN A 26 -8.48 6.71 -7.99
C ASN A 26 -7.29 6.07 -7.28
N MET A 27 -6.15 6.76 -7.14
CA MET A 27 -4.98 6.22 -6.46
C MET A 27 -5.19 6.19 -4.93
N SER A 28 -5.87 7.18 -4.35
CA SER A 28 -6.27 7.13 -2.94
C SER A 28 -7.21 5.98 -2.62
N ALA A 29 -8.23 5.75 -3.46
CA ALA A 29 -9.16 4.63 -3.30
C ALA A 29 -8.42 3.29 -3.33
N LEU A 30 -7.46 3.16 -4.25
CA LEU A 30 -6.66 1.96 -4.35
C LEU A 30 -5.72 1.75 -3.15
N THR A 31 -5.03 2.80 -2.70
CA THR A 31 -4.20 2.73 -1.48
C THR A 31 -5.02 2.28 -0.28
N ALA A 32 -6.27 2.72 -0.15
CA ALA A 32 -7.15 2.31 0.94
C ALA A 32 -7.49 0.81 0.89
N VAL A 33 -7.77 0.29 -0.31
CA VAL A 33 -8.01 -1.15 -0.51
C VAL A 33 -6.76 -1.95 -0.19
N GLU A 34 -5.59 -1.52 -0.67
CA GLU A 34 -4.32 -2.17 -0.36
C GLU A 34 -4.02 -2.12 1.14
N ALA A 35 -4.29 -1.01 1.83
CA ALA A 35 -4.09 -0.88 3.28
C ALA A 35 -5.00 -1.82 4.07
N LYS A 36 -6.23 -2.05 3.61
CA LYS A 36 -7.13 -3.05 4.21
C LYS A 36 -6.60 -4.48 4.02
N ALA A 37 -6.00 -4.77 2.86
CA ALA A 37 -5.43 -6.07 2.55
C ALA A 37 -4.04 -6.30 3.15
N TRP A 38 -3.38 -5.24 3.63
CA TRP A 38 -2.02 -5.32 4.15
C TRP A 38 -1.99 -6.12 5.46
N PRO A 39 -1.26 -7.25 5.51
CA PRO A 39 -1.12 -8.02 6.73
C PRO A 39 -0.29 -7.23 7.74
N SER A 40 -0.75 -7.15 8.99
CA SER A 40 0.07 -6.56 10.04
C SER A 40 1.33 -7.42 10.23
N PRO A 41 2.53 -6.82 10.35
CA PRO A 41 3.78 -7.57 10.51
C PRO A 41 3.74 -8.56 11.68
N SER A 42 2.96 -8.24 12.72
CA SER A 42 2.75 -9.10 13.87
C SER A 42 1.95 -10.37 13.57
N LEU A 43 1.16 -10.43 12.50
CA LEU A 43 0.46 -11.66 12.08
C LEU A 43 1.42 -12.62 11.37
N VAL A 44 2.30 -12.11 10.49
CA VAL A 44 3.30 -12.92 9.79
C VAL A 44 4.30 -13.54 10.76
N GLU A 45 4.77 -12.76 11.74
CA GLU A 45 5.67 -13.23 12.79
C GLU A 45 5.01 -14.29 13.71
N ARG A 46 3.70 -14.19 13.95
CA ARG A 46 2.94 -15.17 14.75
C ARG A 46 2.67 -16.49 14.00
N GLU A 47 2.63 -16.44 12.68
CA GLU A 47 2.53 -17.64 11.84
C GLU A 47 3.86 -18.41 11.87
N GLN A 48 5.00 -17.69 11.79
CA GLN A 48 6.34 -18.28 11.74
C GLN A 48 6.82 -18.89 13.07
N ARG A 49 6.34 -18.39 14.22
CA ARG A 49 6.69 -18.95 15.56
C ARG A 49 5.85 -20.16 15.98
N ARG A 50 4.85 -20.57 15.18
CA ARG A 50 4.01 -21.73 15.45
C ARG A 50 4.42 -22.99 14.66
N GLY A 51 5.60 -22.95 14.02
CA GLY A 51 6.26 -24.10 13.40
C GLY A 51 7.35 -24.69 14.28
#